data_AF-A0A2V9V5V6-F1
#
_entry.id   AF-A0A2V9V5V6-F1
#
_cell.length_a   1.000
_cell.length_b   1.000
_cell.length_c   1.000
_cell.angle_alpha   90.00
_cell.angle_beta   90.00
_cell.angle_gamma   90.00
#
_symmetry.space_group_name_H-M   'P 1'
#
loop_
_entity.id
_entity.type
_entity.pdbx_description
1 polymer ?
#
loop_
_entity_poly.entity_id
_entity_poly.type
_entity_poly.pdbx_seq_one_letter_code
_entity_poly.pdbx_strand_id
1 'polypeptide(L)'
;MPPRTHNSWLRPRLKLKTFWRKSAKGRVSKAKAQDLLAQIRKGASFEEIAKKNSDGPSAPQGGDLGLFKRGMLAKELEDKTFAMKPGEVTDVIRTKQGFVILKVSEHQQAGVPGLKEMEPRIQDAIYMQKLQPSLRAYLTKLREEAFIDVKPGYVDTGASANQTKPVETTTKEANARKLKKKKKFGII
;
A
#
# COMPACT_ATOMS: atom_id res chain seq x y z
N MET A 1 -9.72 -10.44 -5.18
CA MET A 1 -8.29 -10.23 -5.52
C MET A 1 -7.72 -9.31 -4.45
N PRO A 2 -6.93 -9.80 -3.48
CA PRO A 2 -6.36 -8.92 -2.46
C PRO A 2 -5.38 -7.94 -3.14
N PRO A 3 -5.29 -6.67 -2.68
CA PRO A 3 -4.33 -5.73 -3.24
C PRO A 3 -2.92 -6.29 -3.02
N ARG A 4 -2.08 -6.27 -4.07
CA ARG A 4 -0.65 -6.56 -3.95
C ARG A 4 -0.05 -5.55 -2.97
N THR A 5 0.02 -5.91 -1.69
CA THR A 5 0.85 -5.23 -0.72
C THR A 5 2.28 -5.38 -1.21
N HIS A 6 2.76 -4.37 -1.93
CA HIS A 6 4.18 -4.28 -2.22
C HIS A 6 4.87 -4.20 -0.86
N ASN A 7 5.47 -5.30 -0.41
CA ASN A 7 6.39 -5.35 0.71
C ASN A 7 7.63 -4.52 0.36
N SER A 8 7.43 -3.20 0.37
CA SER A 8 8.42 -2.19 0.00
C SER A 8 9.56 -2.08 1.02
N TRP A 9 9.35 -2.69 2.19
CA TRP A 9 10.21 -2.71 3.38
C TRP A 9 11.32 -3.77 3.31
N LEU A 10 11.20 -4.77 2.44
CA LEU A 10 12.15 -5.89 2.33
C LEU A 10 13.26 -5.67 1.29
N ARG A 11 13.34 -4.47 0.69
CA ARG A 11 14.27 -4.20 -0.42
C ARG A 11 15.27 -3.12 -0.01
N PRO A 12 16.58 -3.35 -0.24
CA PRO A 12 17.59 -2.39 0.12
C PRO A 12 17.41 -1.12 -0.72
N ARG A 13 17.62 0.04 -0.09
CA ARG A 13 17.49 1.35 -0.73
C ARG A 13 18.81 2.09 -0.67
N LEU A 14 19.17 2.74 -1.76
CA LEU A 14 20.35 3.60 -1.84
C LEU A 14 19.92 5.04 -2.06
N LYS A 15 20.40 5.95 -1.22
CA LYS A 15 20.33 7.37 -1.57
C LYS A 15 21.53 7.71 -2.44
N LEU A 16 21.29 8.15 -3.67
CA LEU A 16 22.35 8.41 -4.64
C LEU A 16 22.43 9.89 -4.99
N LYS A 17 23.66 10.38 -5.13
CA LYS A 17 23.95 11.62 -5.83
C LYS A 17 24.62 11.28 -7.16
N THR A 18 24.26 12.00 -8.21
CA THR A 18 24.80 11.82 -9.55
C THR A 18 25.44 13.08 -10.07
N PHE A 19 26.48 12.85 -10.85
CA PHE A 19 27.12 13.84 -11.66
C PHE A 19 27.05 13.37 -13.11
N TRP A 20 26.36 14.12 -13.97
CA TRP A 20 26.17 13.76 -15.37
C TRP A 20 26.81 14.79 -16.28
N ARG A 21 27.62 14.37 -17.26
CA ARG A 21 28.17 15.29 -18.27
C ARG A 21 27.89 14.79 -19.66
N LYS A 22 27.14 15.58 -20.46
CA LYS A 22 26.77 15.24 -21.84
C LYS A 22 28.01 15.23 -22.72
N SER A 23 28.18 14.20 -23.52
CA SER A 23 29.18 14.23 -24.58
C SER A 23 28.65 15.04 -25.77
N ALA A 24 28.85 16.35 -25.78
CA ALA A 24 28.62 17.16 -26.97
C ALA A 24 29.73 16.87 -27.99
N LYS A 25 29.38 16.22 -29.12
CA LYS A 25 30.23 16.00 -30.31
C LYS A 25 31.72 15.75 -29.99
N GLY A 26 32.00 14.76 -29.14
CA GLY A 26 33.35 14.20 -28.96
C GLY A 26 34.33 14.98 -28.07
N ARG A 27 33.95 16.04 -27.34
CA ARG A 27 34.91 16.84 -26.54
C ARG A 27 34.68 16.95 -25.04
N VAL A 28 33.81 16.11 -24.47
CA VAL A 28 33.87 15.81 -23.04
C VAL A 28 34.82 14.64 -22.87
N SER A 29 36.11 14.95 -22.70
CA SER A 29 37.10 13.89 -22.49
C SER A 29 36.83 13.20 -21.16
N LYS A 30 36.97 11.87 -21.16
CA LYS A 30 37.08 11.04 -19.96
C LYS A 30 38.01 11.69 -18.93
N ALA A 31 39.07 12.36 -19.39
CA ALA A 31 40.02 13.08 -18.56
C ALA A 31 39.38 14.18 -17.70
N LYS A 32 38.44 15.00 -18.22
CA LYS A 32 37.75 15.98 -17.37
C LYS A 32 36.86 15.33 -16.30
N ALA A 33 36.23 14.21 -16.61
CA ALA A 33 35.44 13.48 -15.60
C ALA A 33 36.35 12.81 -14.55
N GLN A 34 37.52 12.31 -14.97
CA GLN A 34 38.53 11.77 -14.08
C GLN A 34 39.17 12.85 -13.20
N ASP A 35 39.39 14.06 -13.72
CA ASP A 35 39.91 15.18 -12.94
C ASP A 35 38.92 15.60 -11.84
N LEU A 36 37.64 15.74 -12.18
CA LEU A 36 36.59 15.99 -11.19
C LEU A 36 36.48 14.87 -10.17
N LEU A 37 36.60 13.60 -10.59
CA LEU A 37 36.65 12.47 -9.66
C LEU A 37 37.86 12.55 -8.71
N ALA A 38 39.02 12.96 -9.22
CA ALA A 38 40.22 13.14 -8.40
C ALA A 38 40.03 14.26 -7.37
N GLN A 39 39.37 15.36 -7.74
CA GLN A 39 39.02 16.43 -6.80
C GLN A 39 38.06 15.94 -5.70
N ILE A 40 37.03 15.18 -6.08
CA ILE A 40 36.09 14.57 -5.12
C ILE A 40 36.82 13.63 -4.16
N ARG A 41 37.73 12.79 -4.68
CA ARG A 41 38.55 11.87 -3.86
C ARG A 41 39.54 12.60 -2.93
N LYS A 42 39.97 13.80 -3.30
CA LYS A 42 40.80 14.68 -2.45
C LYS A 42 39.99 15.42 -1.37
N GLY A 43 38.67 15.24 -1.30
CA GLY A 43 37.81 15.83 -0.28
C GLY A 43 36.97 17.02 -0.75
N ALA A 44 36.95 17.34 -2.05
CA ALA A 44 36.06 18.38 -2.56
C ALA A 44 34.58 17.98 -2.42
N SER A 45 33.70 18.97 -2.21
CA SER A 45 32.27 18.74 -2.09
C SER A 45 31.68 18.24 -3.40
N PHE A 46 31.12 17.03 -3.37
CA PHE A 46 30.42 16.43 -4.53
C PHE A 46 29.28 17.34 -5.01
N GLU A 47 28.57 17.98 -4.08
CA GLU A 47 27.39 18.78 -4.37
C GLU A 47 27.75 20.06 -5.12
N GLU A 48 28.86 20.69 -4.76
CA GLU A 48 29.36 21.88 -5.46
C GLU A 48 29.86 21.54 -6.85
N ILE A 49 30.61 20.43 -6.98
CA ILE A 49 31.08 19.94 -8.27
C ILE A 49 29.88 19.59 -9.17
N ALA A 50 28.85 18.97 -8.60
CA ALA A 50 27.62 18.65 -9.32
C ALA A 50 26.84 19.89 -9.74
N LYS A 51 26.69 20.89 -8.88
CA LYS A 51 26.05 22.16 -9.25
C LYS A 51 26.78 22.89 -10.37
N LYS A 52 28.12 22.87 -10.36
CA LYS A 52 28.93 23.64 -11.31
C LYS A 52 29.17 22.93 -12.64
N ASN A 53 29.30 21.60 -12.65
CA ASN A 53 29.80 20.87 -13.81
C ASN A 53 28.81 19.82 -14.36
N SER A 54 27.66 19.60 -13.71
CA SER A 54 26.70 18.57 -14.12
C SER A 54 25.72 19.17 -15.12
N ASP A 55 25.56 18.50 -16.26
CA ASP A 55 24.56 18.79 -17.28
C ASP A 55 23.21 18.09 -16.99
N GLY A 56 23.10 17.39 -15.84
CA GLY A 56 21.93 16.61 -15.46
C GLY A 56 20.82 17.46 -14.84
N PRO A 57 19.56 17.00 -14.86
CA PRO A 57 18.43 17.73 -14.26
C PRO A 57 18.56 17.91 -12.74
N SER A 58 19.31 17.04 -12.06
CA SER A 58 19.58 17.14 -10.62
C SER A 58 20.76 18.06 -10.27
N ALA A 59 21.41 18.69 -11.26
CA ALA A 59 22.53 19.61 -11.03
C ALA A 59 22.21 20.72 -9.99
N PRO A 60 21.05 21.41 -10.05
CA PRO A 60 20.71 22.45 -9.07
C PRO A 60 20.62 21.91 -7.63
N GLN A 61 20.27 20.63 -7.47
CA GLN A 61 20.12 19.94 -6.19
C GLN A 61 21.41 19.26 -5.73
N GLY A 62 22.57 19.64 -6.29
CA GLY A 62 23.85 19.00 -5.95
C GLY A 62 23.92 17.55 -6.40
N GLY A 63 23.16 17.20 -7.45
CA GLY A 63 23.13 15.86 -7.99
C GLY A 63 22.22 14.89 -7.24
N ASP A 64 21.47 15.30 -6.21
CA ASP A 64 20.62 14.37 -5.46
C ASP A 64 19.55 13.73 -6.37
N LEU A 65 19.54 12.40 -6.41
CA LEU A 65 18.56 11.62 -7.15
C LEU A 65 17.53 10.96 -6.21
N GLY A 66 17.71 11.05 -4.89
CA GLY A 66 16.84 10.40 -3.91
C GLY A 66 17.11 8.90 -3.74
N LEU A 67 16.08 8.17 -3.29
CA LEU A 67 16.16 6.77 -2.88
C LEU A 67 15.86 5.80 -4.02
N PHE A 68 16.85 5.03 -4.45
CA PHE A 68 16.74 3.98 -5.47
C PHE A 68 16.59 2.60 -4.83
N LYS A 69 15.77 1.77 -5.47
CA LYS A 69 15.65 0.34 -5.17
C LYS A 69 16.34 -0.47 -6.26
N ARG A 70 16.72 -1.71 -5.94
CA ARG A 70 17.13 -2.68 -6.96
C ARG A 70 16.04 -2.84 -8.03
N GLY A 71 16.43 -2.76 -9.30
CA GLY A 71 15.60 -2.74 -10.51
C GLY A 71 15.29 -1.35 -11.06
N MET A 72 15.71 -0.26 -10.41
CA MET A 72 15.43 1.11 -10.88
C MET A 72 16.59 1.74 -11.66
N LEU A 73 17.78 1.16 -11.61
CA LEU A 73 18.98 1.61 -12.33
C LEU A 73 19.38 0.59 -13.39
N ALA A 74 20.17 1.02 -14.36
CA ALA A 74 20.82 0.08 -15.27
C ALA A 74 21.67 -0.90 -14.46
N LYS A 75 21.61 -2.19 -14.82
CA LYS A 75 22.25 -3.29 -14.08
C LYS A 75 23.72 -3.01 -13.72
N GLU A 76 24.48 -2.47 -14.66
CA GLU A 76 25.90 -2.12 -14.45
C GLU A 76 26.13 -1.04 -13.37
N LEU A 77 25.22 -0.06 -13.27
CA LEU A 77 25.28 0.99 -12.25
C LEU A 77 24.81 0.47 -10.90
N GLU A 78 23.77 -0.36 -10.93
CA GLU A 78 23.19 -0.97 -9.75
C GLU A 78 24.19 -1.89 -9.05
N ASP A 79 24.80 -2.81 -9.79
CA ASP A 79 25.74 -3.80 -9.22
C ASP A 79 26.95 -3.09 -8.59
N LYS A 80 27.41 -1.98 -9.17
CA LYS A 80 28.47 -1.15 -8.58
C LYS A 80 28.01 -0.39 -7.34
N THR A 81 26.89 0.32 -7.41
CA THR A 81 26.45 1.18 -6.29
C THR A 81 25.95 0.39 -5.08
N PHE A 82 25.32 -0.78 -5.28
CA PHE A 82 24.88 -1.63 -4.18
C PHE A 82 26.02 -2.42 -3.50
N ALA A 83 27.14 -2.62 -4.18
CA ALA A 83 28.33 -3.21 -3.58
C ALA A 83 29.12 -2.21 -2.71
N MET A 84 28.85 -0.90 -2.85
CA MET A 84 29.60 0.16 -2.20
C MET A 84 29.01 0.56 -0.84
N LYS A 85 29.86 1.13 0.01
CA LYS A 85 29.46 1.64 1.32
C LYS A 85 28.91 3.07 1.23
N PRO A 86 28.06 3.49 2.19
CA PRO A 86 27.69 4.89 2.33
C PRO A 86 28.92 5.80 2.40
N GLY A 87 28.88 6.91 1.66
CA GLY A 87 29.97 7.86 1.51
C GLY A 87 30.88 7.61 0.31
N GLU A 88 30.91 6.41 -0.25
CA GLU A 88 31.80 6.06 -1.35
C GLU A 88 31.32 6.59 -2.71
N VAL A 89 32.28 6.81 -3.62
CA VAL A 89 32.08 7.39 -4.95
C VAL A 89 32.58 6.43 -6.02
N THR A 90 31.74 6.13 -7.03
CA THR A 90 32.08 5.23 -8.13
C THR A 90 33.18 5.82 -9.01
N ASP A 91 33.85 4.97 -9.79
CA ASP A 91 34.63 5.44 -10.93
C ASP A 91 33.75 6.12 -11.98
N VAL A 92 34.40 6.77 -12.96
CA VAL A 92 33.72 7.35 -14.13
C VAL A 92 33.10 6.25 -14.98
N ILE A 93 31.77 6.23 -15.06
CA ILE A 93 30.99 5.24 -15.81
C ILE A 93 30.61 5.83 -17.17
N ARG A 94 30.90 5.08 -18.24
CA ARG A 94 30.51 5.48 -19.60
C ARG A 94 29.08 5.02 -19.87
N THR A 95 28.22 5.96 -20.25
CA THR A 95 26.83 5.70 -20.66
C THR A 95 26.65 6.13 -22.12
N LYS A 96 25.53 5.73 -22.73
CA LYS A 96 25.21 6.11 -24.13
C LYS A 96 25.14 7.63 -24.33
N GLN A 97 24.85 8.38 -23.27
CA GLN A 97 24.64 9.83 -23.35
C GLN A 97 25.85 10.66 -22.85
N GLY A 98 26.86 10.02 -22.24
CA GLY A 98 28.00 10.71 -21.66
C GLY A 98 28.68 9.94 -20.53
N PHE A 99 29.31 10.66 -19.62
CA PHE A 99 29.99 10.08 -18.45
C PHE A 99 29.24 10.43 -17.17
N VAL A 100 29.17 9.44 -16.26
CA VAL A 100 28.45 9.53 -14.99
C VAL A 100 29.34 9.13 -13.84
N ILE A 101 29.25 9.87 -12.74
CA ILE A 101 29.85 9.50 -11.45
C ILE A 101 28.71 9.45 -10.43
N LEU A 102 28.63 8.37 -9.67
CA LEU A 102 27.63 8.17 -8.64
C LEU A 102 28.29 8.18 -7.26
N LYS A 103 27.65 8.81 -6.28
CA LYS A 103 28.02 8.75 -4.87
C LYS A 103 26.90 8.10 -4.09
N VAL A 104 27.24 7.09 -3.29
CA VAL A 104 26.31 6.50 -2.33
C VAL A 104 26.28 7.41 -1.11
N SER A 105 25.13 8.04 -0.85
CA SER A 105 24.95 8.87 0.35
C SER A 105 24.52 8.03 1.54
N GLU A 106 23.61 7.08 1.32
CA GLU A 106 23.05 6.22 2.36
C GLU A 106 22.73 4.85 1.76
N HIS A 107 22.97 3.79 2.54
CA HIS A 107 22.63 2.41 2.18
C HIS A 107 21.73 1.84 3.27
N GLN A 108 20.43 1.77 2.98
CA GLN A 108 19.46 1.12 3.83
C GLN A 108 19.46 -0.37 3.47
N GLN A 109 20.01 -1.19 4.36
CA GLN A 109 19.98 -2.65 4.20
C GLN A 109 18.53 -3.15 4.24
N ALA A 110 18.25 -4.21 3.48
CA ALA A 110 17.01 -4.93 3.65
C ALA A 110 17.08 -5.72 4.97
N GLY A 111 16.36 -5.25 5.97
CA GLY A 111 16.11 -6.00 7.20
C GLY A 111 14.63 -6.30 7.33
N VAL A 112 14.29 -7.46 7.89
CA VAL A 112 12.96 -7.65 8.48
C VAL A 112 12.93 -6.73 9.70
N PRO A 113 12.05 -5.73 9.76
CA PRO A 113 11.97 -4.84 10.91
C PRO A 113 11.71 -5.66 12.17
N GLY A 114 12.29 -5.26 13.29
CA GLY A 114 12.20 -6.03 14.53
C GLY A 114 10.75 -6.27 14.94
N LEU A 115 10.45 -7.38 15.62
CA LEU A 115 9.09 -7.74 16.00
C LEU A 115 8.33 -6.57 16.65
N LYS A 116 8.98 -5.80 17.54
CA LYS A 116 8.41 -4.61 18.20
C LYS A 116 7.93 -3.51 17.24
N GLU A 117 8.58 -3.33 16.10
CA GLU A 117 8.21 -2.32 15.11
C GLU A 117 7.03 -2.80 14.23
N MET A 118 6.85 -4.12 14.12
CA MET A 118 5.81 -4.74 13.31
C MET A 118 4.60 -5.21 14.12
N GLU A 119 4.74 -5.36 15.43
CA GLU A 119 3.70 -5.80 16.36
C GLU A 119 2.37 -5.05 16.19
N PRO A 120 2.31 -3.69 16.17
CA PRO A 120 1.03 -2.99 15.99
C PRO A 120 0.38 -3.32 14.64
N ARG A 121 1.18 -3.46 13.58
CA ARG A 121 0.66 -3.79 12.24
C ARG A 121 0.20 -5.25 12.12
N ILE A 122 0.90 -6.18 12.78
CA ILE A 122 0.49 -7.58 12.86
C ILE A 122 -0.80 -7.70 13.67
N GLN A 123 -0.89 -6.96 14.78
CA GLN A 123 -2.07 -6.93 15.62
C GLN A 123 -3.28 -6.38 14.88
N ASP A 124 -3.12 -5.28 14.12
CA ASP A 124 -4.16 -4.73 13.25
C ASP A 124 -4.60 -5.73 12.17
N ALA A 125 -3.65 -6.41 11.54
CA ALA A 125 -3.94 -7.41 10.51
C ALA A 125 -4.73 -8.60 11.07
N ILE A 126 -4.30 -9.14 12.22
CA ILE A 126 -4.99 -10.23 12.92
C ILE A 126 -6.36 -9.78 13.43
N TYR A 127 -6.46 -8.55 13.94
CA TYR A 127 -7.70 -7.97 14.43
C TYR A 127 -8.73 -7.92 13.30
N MET A 128 -8.38 -7.36 12.15
CA MET A 128 -9.29 -7.29 10.99
C MET A 128 -9.64 -8.67 10.45
N GLN A 129 -8.69 -9.62 10.46
CA GLN A 129 -8.94 -11.01 10.06
C GLN A 129 -9.94 -11.72 10.98
N LYS A 130 -9.88 -11.47 12.29
CA LYS A 130 -10.77 -12.08 13.28
C LYS A 130 -12.10 -11.34 13.45
N LEU A 131 -12.14 -10.04 13.15
CA LEU A 131 -13.33 -9.21 13.31
C LEU A 131 -14.45 -9.64 12.37
N GLN A 132 -14.17 -9.86 11.07
CA GLN A 132 -15.20 -10.27 10.10
C GLN A 132 -15.93 -11.57 10.47
N PRO A 133 -15.25 -12.70 10.78
CA PRO A 133 -15.94 -13.93 11.15
C PRO A 133 -16.67 -13.80 12.50
N SER A 134 -16.08 -13.10 13.48
CA SER A 134 -16.70 -12.88 14.79
C SER A 134 -17.96 -12.01 14.68
N LEU A 135 -17.91 -10.95 13.87
CA LEU A 135 -19.05 -10.08 13.60
C LEU A 135 -20.16 -10.86 12.90
N ARG A 136 -19.82 -11.68 11.90
CA ARG A 136 -20.80 -12.53 11.21
C ARG A 136 -21.47 -13.50 12.18
N ALA A 137 -20.69 -14.18 13.03
CA ALA A 137 -21.23 -15.09 14.04
C ALA A 137 -22.14 -14.35 15.04
N TYR A 138 -21.75 -13.15 15.47
CA TYR A 138 -22.55 -12.32 16.36
C TYR A 138 -23.87 -11.88 15.72
N LEU A 139 -23.84 -11.43 14.47
CA LEU A 139 -25.04 -11.06 13.72
C LEU A 139 -25.97 -12.25 13.47
N THR A 140 -25.41 -13.43 13.19
CA THR A 140 -26.20 -14.67 13.08
C THR A 140 -26.89 -14.99 14.40
N LYS A 141 -26.18 -14.90 15.53
CA LYS A 141 -26.76 -15.12 16.85
C LYS A 141 -27.90 -14.13 17.16
N LEU A 142 -27.67 -12.83 16.96
CA LEU A 142 -28.70 -11.81 17.15
C LEU A 142 -29.93 -12.06 16.27
N ARG A 143 -29.71 -12.55 15.04
CA ARG A 143 -30.80 -12.88 14.11
C ARG A 143 -31.62 -14.09 14.58
N GLU A 144 -30.95 -15.12 15.12
CA GLU A 144 -31.62 -16.32 15.64
C GLU A 144 -32.43 -16.02 16.90
N GLU A 145 -31.93 -15.13 17.75
CA GLU A 145 -32.61 -14.68 18.98
C GLU A 145 -33.71 -13.64 18.71
N ALA A 146 -33.63 -12.89 17.61
CA ALA A 146 -34.61 -11.86 17.28
C ALA A 146 -35.92 -12.44 16.73
N PHE A 147 -37.03 -11.83 17.13
CA PHE A 147 -38.32 -12.05 16.50
C PHE A 147 -38.38 -11.26 15.18
N ILE A 148 -38.35 -11.96 14.05
CA ILE A 148 -38.39 -11.35 12.71
C ILE A 148 -39.63 -11.86 11.97
N ASP A 149 -40.58 -10.96 11.74
CA ASP A 149 -41.73 -11.18 10.87
C ASP A 149 -41.49 -10.53 9.49
N VAL A 150 -41.54 -11.33 8.43
CA VAL A 150 -41.29 -10.88 7.05
C VAL A 150 -42.61 -10.85 6.31
N LYS A 151 -43.05 -9.64 5.94
CA LYS A 151 -44.32 -9.43 5.25
C LYS A 151 -44.37 -10.15 3.90
N PRO A 152 -45.57 -10.60 3.45
CA PRO A 152 -45.75 -11.22 2.15
C PRO A 152 -45.25 -10.33 1.01
N GLY A 153 -44.49 -10.90 0.06
CA GLY A 153 -43.91 -10.18 -1.08
C GLY A 153 -42.45 -9.73 -0.91
N TYR A 154 -41.86 -9.89 0.27
CA TYR A 154 -40.44 -9.60 0.54
C TYR A 154 -39.63 -10.88 0.70
N VAL A 155 -38.43 -10.91 0.11
CA VAL A 155 -37.50 -12.06 0.20
C VAL A 155 -36.43 -11.77 1.24
N ASP A 156 -36.33 -12.64 2.24
CA ASP A 156 -35.28 -12.60 3.24
C ASP A 156 -34.02 -13.33 2.75
N THR A 157 -33.01 -12.56 2.34
CA THR A 157 -31.72 -13.08 1.85
C THR A 157 -30.73 -13.42 2.97
N GLY A 158 -31.09 -13.12 4.23
CA GLY A 158 -30.22 -13.29 5.39
C GLY A 158 -30.67 -14.37 6.38
N ALA A 159 -31.72 -15.14 6.05
CA ALA A 159 -32.29 -16.15 6.93
C ALA A 159 -31.23 -17.15 7.42
N SER A 160 -31.20 -17.42 8.73
CA SER A 160 -30.38 -18.50 9.32
C SER A 160 -31.20 -19.79 9.38
N ALA A 161 -30.54 -20.95 9.27
CA ALA A 161 -31.19 -22.26 9.33
C ALA A 161 -31.88 -22.54 10.68
N ASN A 162 -31.41 -21.92 11.76
CA ASN A 162 -31.94 -22.10 13.12
C ASN A 162 -32.89 -20.97 13.55
N GLN A 163 -33.35 -20.13 12.61
CA GLN A 163 -34.22 -19.00 12.93
C GLN A 163 -35.63 -19.49 13.32
N THR A 164 -36.08 -19.15 14.53
CA THR A 164 -37.43 -19.48 15.01
C THR A 164 -38.46 -18.65 14.25
N LYS A 165 -39.34 -19.31 13.47
CA LYS A 165 -40.43 -18.63 12.74
C LYS A 165 -41.64 -18.47 13.65
N PRO A 166 -42.38 -17.35 13.58
CA PRO A 166 -43.61 -17.20 14.34
C PRO A 166 -44.62 -18.29 13.93
N VAL A 167 -45.17 -19.02 14.90
CA VAL A 167 -46.37 -19.84 14.69
C VAL A 167 -47.55 -18.97 15.09
N GLU A 168 -48.28 -18.44 14.11
CA GLU A 168 -49.56 -17.80 14.36
C GLU A 168 -50.53 -18.87 14.87
N THR A 169 -50.85 -18.84 16.16
CA THR A 169 -51.96 -19.62 16.70
C THR A 169 -53.24 -18.90 16.31
N THR A 170 -53.82 -19.25 15.16
CA THR A 170 -55.17 -18.82 14.80
C THR A 170 -56.14 -19.43 15.82
N THR A 171 -56.62 -18.61 16.77
CA THR A 171 -57.83 -18.93 17.53
C THR A 171 -58.96 -19.05 16.52
N LYS A 172 -59.29 -20.29 16.15
CA LYS A 172 -60.41 -20.64 15.29
C LYS A 172 -61.67 -20.02 15.89
N GLU A 173 -62.22 -19.04 15.18
CA GLU A 173 -63.43 -18.31 15.50
C GLU A 173 -64.57 -19.28 15.84
N ALA A 174 -64.90 -19.40 17.14
CA ALA A 174 -65.93 -20.31 17.61
C ALA A 174 -67.31 -19.63 17.52
N ASN A 175 -68.08 -20.05 16.50
CA ASN A 175 -69.54 -20.06 16.44
C ASN A 175 -70.29 -18.74 16.74
N ALA A 176 -70.55 -17.97 15.68
CA ALA A 176 -71.66 -17.02 15.62
C ALA A 176 -73.01 -17.75 15.76
N ARG A 177 -73.58 -17.79 16.99
CA ARG A 177 -74.95 -18.27 17.22
C ARG A 177 -75.95 -17.25 16.67
N LYS A 178 -76.66 -17.66 15.61
CA LYS A 178 -77.86 -17.05 15.02
C LYS A 178 -78.83 -16.50 16.08
N LEU A 179 -79.10 -15.20 16.07
CA LEU A 179 -80.33 -14.62 16.64
C LEU A 179 -81.25 -14.18 15.49
N LYS A 180 -82.33 -14.93 15.29
CA LYS A 180 -83.32 -14.73 14.22
C LYS A 180 -84.10 -13.42 14.42
N LYS A 181 -84.21 -12.62 13.34
CA LYS A 181 -85.19 -11.54 13.16
C LYS A 181 -86.61 -12.02 13.50
N LYS A 182 -87.31 -11.31 14.39
CA LYS A 182 -88.77 -11.15 14.34
C LYS A 182 -89.11 -9.67 14.06
N LYS A 183 -90.09 -9.48 13.19
CA LYS A 183 -90.45 -8.27 12.44
C LYS A 183 -91.70 -7.62 13.08
N LYS A 184 -91.75 -6.27 13.06
CA LYS A 184 -92.93 -5.36 13.19
C LYS A 184 -93.58 -5.31 14.59
N PHE A 185 -94.14 -4.23 15.13
CA PHE A 185 -94.85 -3.00 14.67
C PHE A 185 -94.51 -1.87 15.69
N GLY A 186 -94.55 -0.55 15.46
CA GLY A 186 -95.59 0.32 14.90
C GLY A 186 -95.47 1.68 15.64
N ILE A 187 -95.82 2.76 14.95
CA ILE A 187 -95.77 4.18 15.37
C ILE A 187 -96.81 4.46 16.48
N ILE A 188 -96.47 5.33 17.45
CA ILE A 188 -97.13 6.58 17.90
C ILE A 188 -96.27 7.18 19.02
#